data_AF-A0A183IKV6-F1
#
_entry.id   AF-A0A183IKV6-F1
#
_cell.length_a   1.000
_cell.length_b   1.000
_cell.length_c   1.000
_cell.angle_alpha   90.00
_cell.angle_beta   90.00
_cell.angle_gamma   90.00
#
_symmetry.space_group_name_H-M   'P 1'
#
loop_
_entity.id
_entity.type
_entity.pdbx_description
1 polymer ?
#
loop_
_entity_poly.entity_id
_entity_poly.type
_entity_poly.pdbx_seq_one_letter_code
_entity_poly.pdbx_strand_id
1 'polypeptide(L)'
;MYPTLRDGDLLLVDSLSVRLGNDVVVCVCPDKPSTFLCKRLIRFEGKDTQNHSRFSVSVYHVWLEGDNFVNSRDSRQFGAVPYSLVKSRVLCRVSTVLSTEEA
;
A
#
# COMPACT_ATOMS: atom_id res chain seq x y z
N MET A 1 0.60 -5.92 6.86
CA MET A 1 1.86 -5.55 6.17
C MET A 1 3.10 -6.12 6.88
N TYR A 2 2.95 -7.19 7.67
CA TYR A 2 4.08 -7.87 8.30
C TYR A 2 5.01 -8.49 7.24
N PRO A 3 6.34 -8.47 7.40
CA PRO A 3 7.10 -7.95 8.54
C PRO A 3 7.40 -6.45 8.47
N THR A 4 7.15 -5.80 7.34
CA THR A 4 7.51 -4.39 7.11
C THR A 4 6.80 -3.44 8.07
N LEU A 5 5.51 -3.64 8.30
CA LEU A 5 4.72 -2.91 9.29
C LEU A 5 3.99 -3.89 10.21
N ARG A 6 3.89 -3.52 11.49
CA ARG A 6 3.18 -4.26 12.54
C ARG A 6 1.98 -3.47 13.01
N ASP A 7 1.04 -4.17 13.63
CA ASP A 7 -0.13 -3.52 14.23
C ASP A 7 0.34 -2.58 15.36
N GLY A 8 -0.17 -1.36 15.37
CA GLY A 8 0.24 -0.30 16.29
C GLY A 8 1.40 0.59 15.80
N ASP A 9 2.03 0.28 14.66
CA ASP A 9 3.06 1.15 14.09
C ASP A 9 2.49 2.53 13.71
N LEU A 10 3.20 3.59 14.11
CA LEU A 10 2.94 4.96 13.67
C LEU A 10 3.67 5.23 12.36
N LEU A 11 2.94 5.73 11.36
CA LEU A 11 3.47 5.95 10.01
C LEU A 11 3.49 7.44 9.67
N LEU A 12 4.63 7.92 9.19
CA LEU A 12 4.70 9.21 8.52
C LEU A 12 4.32 9.01 7.05
N VAL A 13 3.37 9.80 6.56
CA VAL A 13 2.83 9.69 5.20
C VAL A 13 2.93 11.00 4.43
N ASP A 14 3.01 10.89 3.11
CA ASP A 14 3.02 11.99 2.15
C ASP A 14 1.81 11.86 1.22
N SER A 15 0.87 12.82 1.34
CA SER A 15 -0.36 12.88 0.55
C SER A 15 -0.24 13.72 -0.72
N LEU A 16 0.88 14.43 -0.90
CA LEU A 16 1.06 15.38 -2.01
C LEU A 16 1.79 14.72 -3.18
N SER A 17 2.75 13.84 -2.89
CA SER A 17 3.59 13.21 -3.91
C SER A 17 3.47 11.69 -3.87
N VAL A 18 2.28 11.16 -4.17
CA VAL A 18 2.15 9.73 -4.46
C VAL A 18 2.87 9.45 -5.78
N ARG A 19 4.09 8.91 -5.68
CA ARG A 19 4.86 8.49 -6.84
C ARG A 19 4.50 7.05 -7.17
N LEU A 20 4.42 6.75 -8.46
CA LEU A 20 4.16 5.39 -8.93
C LEU A 20 5.47 4.59 -8.85
N GLY A 21 5.61 3.77 -7.81
CA GLY A 21 6.81 3.00 -7.49
C GLY A 21 6.49 1.83 -6.55
N ASN A 22 7.51 1.16 -5.99
CA ASN A 22 7.36 0.04 -5.04
C ASN A 22 7.02 0.52 -3.61
N ASP A 23 6.19 1.57 -3.52
CA ASP A 23 5.88 2.30 -2.30
C ASP A 23 4.79 1.56 -1.52
N VAL A 24 4.84 1.68 -0.19
CA VAL A 24 3.69 1.33 0.65
C VAL A 24 2.74 2.52 0.61
N VAL A 25 1.47 2.27 0.33
CA VAL A 25 0.45 3.31 0.19
C VAL A 25 -0.72 3.07 1.13
N VAL A 26 -1.36 4.16 1.53
CA VAL A 26 -2.65 4.14 2.20
C VAL A 26 -3.72 4.42 1.15
N CYS A 27 -4.72 3.55 1.06
CA CYS A 27 -5.84 3.71 0.14
C CYS A 27 -7.17 3.45 0.84
N VAL A 28 -8.26 3.96 0.27
CA VAL A 28 -9.61 3.61 0.70
C VAL A 28 -9.91 2.18 0.29
N CYS A 29 -10.49 1.38 1.18
CA CYS A 29 -10.89 0.02 0.87
C CYS A 29 -12.00 0.03 -0.21
N PRO A 30 -11.83 -0.67 -1.34
CA PRO A 30 -12.83 -0.69 -2.42
C PRO A 30 -14.15 -1.33 -1.97
N ASP A 31 -14.08 -2.36 -1.10
CA ASP A 31 -15.26 -3.07 -0.60
C ASP A 31 -15.94 -2.33 0.56
N LYS A 32 -15.20 -1.49 1.30
CA LYS A 32 -15.69 -0.80 2.50
C LYS A 32 -15.13 0.63 2.59
N PRO A 33 -15.79 1.61 1.95
CA PRO A 33 -15.27 2.98 1.82
C PRO A 33 -15.00 3.73 3.14
N SER A 34 -15.56 3.25 4.25
CA SER A 34 -15.33 3.82 5.58
C SER A 34 -14.00 3.40 6.22
N THR A 35 -13.18 2.61 5.52
CA THR A 35 -11.92 2.05 6.05
C THR A 35 -10.76 2.32 5.11
N PHE A 36 -9.58 2.50 5.70
CA PHE A 36 -8.32 2.59 4.97
C PHE A 36 -7.58 1.27 5.01
N LEU A 37 -6.88 0.96 3.92
CA LEU A 37 -5.96 -0.16 3.79
C LEU A 37 -4.55 0.38 3.64
N CYS A 38 -3.58 -0.37 4.16
CA CYS A 38 -2.16 -0.13 3.92
C CYS A 38 -1.61 -1.32 3.13
N LYS A 39 -1.12 -1.08 1.90
CA LYS A 39 -0.67 -2.11 0.94
C LYS A 39 0.52 -1.59 0.14
N ARG A 40 1.33 -2.49 -0.42
CA ARG A 40 2.44 -2.16 -1.32
C ARG A 40 1.95 -2.07 -2.76
N LEU A 41 2.34 -1.02 -3.45
CA LEU A 41 2.09 -0.87 -4.88
C LEU A 41 3.07 -1.76 -5.65
N ILE A 42 2.54 -2.79 -6.31
CA ILE A 42 3.33 -3.76 -7.08
C ILE A 42 3.33 -3.40 -8.57
N ARG A 43 2.18 -2.98 -9.11
CA ARG A 43 2.02 -2.65 -10.54
C ARG A 43 1.15 -1.42 -10.73
N PHE A 44 1.43 -0.69 -11.80
CA PHE A 44 0.68 0.45 -12.28
C PHE A 44 0.83 0.56 -13.80
N GLU A 45 0.02 1.42 -14.41
CA GLU A 45 0.01 1.66 -15.85
C GLU A 45 1.41 1.96 -16.44
N GLY A 46 1.68 1.44 -17.64
CA GLY A 46 2.89 1.75 -18.40
C GLY A 46 4.17 0.98 -18.04
N LYS A 47 4.16 0.15 -16.98
CA LYS A 47 5.28 -0.75 -16.66
C LYS A 47 5.08 -2.21 -17.04
N ASP A 48 3.87 -2.61 -17.44
CA ASP A 48 3.57 -3.98 -17.81
C ASP A 48 3.66 -4.19 -19.32
N THR A 49 4.89 -4.25 -19.83
CA THR A 49 5.15 -4.82 -21.16
C THR A 49 5.23 -6.33 -21.03
N GLN A 50 4.26 -7.04 -21.63
CA GLN A 50 4.36 -8.44 -22.06
C GLN A 50 4.01 -9.56 -21.07
N ASN A 51 2.90 -9.50 -20.34
CA ASN A 51 2.25 -10.77 -20.00
C ASN A 51 0.73 -10.64 -19.97
N HIS A 52 0.08 -11.30 -20.94
CA HIS A 52 -1.36 -11.59 -20.97
C HIS A 52 -1.76 -12.57 -19.84
N SER A 53 -1.43 -12.21 -18.61
CA SER A 53 -1.82 -12.94 -17.41
C SER A 53 -3.05 -12.26 -16.80
N ARG A 54 -3.80 -13.01 -15.96
CA ARG A 54 -5.06 -12.62 -15.28
C ARG A 54 -4.99 -11.35 -14.40
N PHE A 55 -3.90 -10.59 -14.47
CA PHE A 55 -3.55 -9.48 -13.59
C PHE A 55 -3.27 -8.18 -14.36
N SER A 56 -3.81 -8.07 -15.58
CA SER A 56 -3.71 -6.85 -16.37
C SER A 56 -4.29 -5.66 -15.61
N VAL A 57 -3.47 -4.65 -15.36
CA VAL A 57 -3.90 -3.39 -14.72
C VAL A 57 -4.40 -2.45 -15.81
N SER A 58 -5.68 -2.07 -15.75
CA SER A 58 -6.26 -1.07 -16.65
C SER A 58 -5.62 0.30 -16.44
N VAL A 59 -5.75 1.18 -17.44
CA VAL A 59 -5.35 2.59 -17.35
C VAL A 59 -5.98 3.20 -16.09
N TYR A 60 -5.20 4.00 -15.35
CA TYR A 60 -5.58 4.63 -14.08
C TYR A 60 -5.87 3.68 -12.90
N HIS A 61 -5.50 2.41 -12.99
CA HIS A 61 -5.59 1.47 -11.88
C HIS A 61 -4.21 1.09 -11.35
N VAL A 62 -4.18 0.59 -10.12
CA VAL A 62 -2.98 0.09 -9.46
C VAL A 62 -3.24 -1.29 -8.89
N TRP A 63 -2.19 -2.11 -8.85
CA TRP A 63 -2.19 -3.42 -8.22
C TRP A 63 -1.50 -3.33 -6.87
N LEU A 64 -2.25 -3.61 -5.81
CA LEU A 64 -1.80 -3.47 -4.43
C LEU A 64 -1.74 -4.85 -3.78
N GLU A 65 -0.61 -5.19 -3.17
CA GLU A 65 -0.45 -6.45 -2.41
C GLU A 65 0.07 -6.19 -1.01
N GLY A 66 -0.25 -7.09 -0.07
CA GLY A 66 0.34 -7.06 1.25
C GLY A 66 1.63 -7.86 1.33
N ASP A 67 2.61 -7.36 2.08
CA ASP A 67 3.89 -8.05 2.29
C ASP A 67 3.75 -9.41 3.01
N ASN A 68 2.66 -9.58 3.77
CA ASN A 68 2.26 -10.87 4.32
C ASN A 68 1.38 -11.61 3.30
N PHE A 69 2.03 -12.28 2.35
CA PHE A 69 1.35 -12.93 1.22
C PHE A 69 0.24 -13.91 1.67
N VAL A 70 0.49 -14.65 2.76
CA VAL A 70 -0.43 -15.67 3.31
C VAL A 70 -1.63 -15.04 4.00
N ASN A 71 -1.43 -13.90 4.66
CA ASN A 71 -2.47 -13.23 5.43
C ASN A 71 -2.65 -11.77 4.95
N SER A 72 -3.19 -11.63 3.74
CA SER A 72 -3.53 -10.33 3.17
C SER A 72 -4.71 -10.45 2.20
N ARG A 73 -5.78 -9.72 2.50
CA ARG A 73 -6.80 -9.37 1.51
C ARG A 73 -6.35 -8.17 0.71
N ASP A 74 -6.10 -8.37 -0.58
CA ASP A 74 -5.51 -7.38 -1.49
C ASP A 74 -5.92 -7.61 -2.95
N SER A 75 -5.24 -7.00 -3.92
CA SER A 75 -5.63 -7.05 -5.34
C SER A 75 -5.71 -8.46 -5.90
N ARG A 76 -5.01 -9.44 -5.31
CA ARG A 76 -5.16 -10.86 -5.70
C ARG A 76 -6.57 -11.40 -5.48
N GLN A 77 -7.34 -10.77 -4.59
CA GLN A 77 -8.71 -11.14 -4.27
C GLN A 77 -9.75 -10.15 -4.83
N PHE A 78 -9.53 -8.84 -4.68
CA PHE A 78 -10.50 -7.81 -5.13
C PHE A 78 -10.15 -7.15 -6.48
N GLY A 79 -9.03 -7.53 -7.10
CA GLY A 79 -8.59 -6.97 -8.39
C GLY A 79 -7.82 -5.66 -8.29
N ALA A 80 -7.57 -5.05 -9.45
CA ALA A 80 -6.91 -3.75 -9.53
C ALA A 80 -7.80 -2.65 -8.94
N VAL A 81 -7.18 -1.65 -8.32
CA VAL A 81 -7.86 -0.56 -7.59
C VAL A 81 -7.71 0.74 -8.35
N PRO A 82 -8.77 1.57 -8.50
CA PRO A 82 -8.63 2.90 -9.08
C PRO A 82 -7.60 3.74 -8.33
N TYR A 83 -6.71 4.42 -9.06
CA TYR A 83 -5.66 5.25 -8.48
C TYR A 83 -6.22 6.35 -7.56
N SER A 84 -7.44 6.83 -7.82
CA SER A 84 -8.15 7.83 -7.02
C SER A 84 -8.47 7.39 -5.57
N LEU A 85 -8.43 6.09 -5.30
CA LEU A 85 -8.58 5.55 -3.94
C LEU A 85 -7.28 5.64 -3.15
N VAL A 86 -6.12 5.78 -3.80
CA VAL A 86 -4.83 6.00 -3.14
C VAL A 86 -4.80 7.41 -2.56
N LYS A 87 -4.48 7.53 -1.28
CA LYS A 87 -4.49 8.80 -0.53
C LYS A 87 -3.10 9.32 -0.20
N SER A 88 -2.18 8.43 0.13
CA SER A 88 -0.83 8.82 0.52
C SER A 88 0.16 7.67 0.34
N ARG A 89 1.44 8.02 0.22
CA ARG A 89 2.54 7.05 0.36
C ARG A 89 3.10 7.09 1.78
N VAL A 90 3.54 5.95 2.29
CA VAL A 90 4.24 5.83 3.56
C VAL A 90 5.72 6.16 3.33
N LEU A 91 6.24 7.13 4.07
CA LEU A 91 7.65 7.54 4.01
C LEU A 91 8.51 6.69 4.94
N CYS A 92 8.07 6.55 6.19
CA CYS A 92 8.77 5.77 7.21
C CYS A 92 7.85 5.40 8.37
N ARG A 93 8.30 4.41 9.15
CA ARG A 93 7.76 4.12 10.47
C ARG A 93 8.44 5.03 11.50
N VAL A 94 7.65 5.66 12.35
CA VAL A 94 8.16 6.44 13.48
C VAL A 94 8.47 5.49 14.64
N SER A 95 9.73 5.40 15.04
CA SER A 95 10.13 4.67 16.23
C SER A 95 10.19 5.64 17.40
N THR A 96 9.29 5.50 18.37
CA THR A 96 9.39 6.23 19.63
C THR A 96 10.46 5.56 20.47
N VAL A 97 11.68 6.09 20.45
CA VAL A 97 12.66 5.76 21.49
C VAL A 97 12.26 6.60 22.70
N LEU A 98 11.54 6.01 23.63
CA LEU A 98 11.47 6.58 24.97
C LEU A 98 12.86 6.38 25.57
N SER A 99 13.70 7.41 25.51
CA SER A 99 14.89 7.49 26.33
C SER A 99 14.43 7.62 27.78
N THR A 100 14.22 6.49 28.43
CA THR A 100 14.28 6.45 29.89
C THR A 100 15.75 6.61 30.26
N GLU A 101 16.20 7.87 30.32
CA GLU A 101 17.28 8.22 31.25
C GLU A 101 16.68 8.10 32.66
N GLU A 102 16.76 6.91 33.24
CA GLU A 102 16.66 6.79 34.69
C GLU A 102 18.06 7.06 35.27
N ALA A 103 18.12 8.17 36.01
CA ALA A 103 19.22 8.59 36.86
C ALA A 103 19.25 7.82 38.18
#